data_AF-A0A519H5J0-F1
#
_entry.id   AF-A0A519H5J0-F1
#
_cell.length_a   1.000
_cell.length_b   1.000
_cell.length_c   1.000
_cell.angle_alpha   90.00
_cell.angle_beta   90.00
_cell.angle_gamma   90.00
#
_symmetry.space_group_name_H-M   'P 1'
#
loop_
_entity.id
_entity.type
_entity.pdbx_description
1 polymer ?
#
loop_
_entity_poly.entity_id
_entity_poly.type
_entity_poly.pdbx_seq_one_letter_code
_entity_poly.pdbx_strand_id
1 'polypeptide(L)' 'MNGPLLDISCPRCGGGFECGVKAGHCDCFGIRLTERLRLQLAEQYSGCLCLPCLRELIEADLRRQPVIGAAKASG' A
#
# COMPACT_ATOMS: atom_id res chain seq x y z
N MET A 1 -20.20 14.67 -13.36
CA MET A 1 -19.08 15.45 -12.79
C MET A 1 -18.85 14.91 -11.37
N ASN A 2 -18.04 13.86 -11.24
CA ASN A 2 -17.72 13.26 -9.93
C ASN A 2 -16.49 13.98 -9.38
N GLY A 3 -16.68 14.73 -8.30
CA GLY A 3 -15.61 15.41 -7.57
C GLY A 3 -14.57 14.43 -7.02
N PRO A 4 -13.44 14.92 -6.49
CA PRO A 4 -12.35 14.07 -6.02
C PRO A 4 -12.86 13.24 -4.85
N LEU A 5 -13.28 12.00 -5.13
CA LEU A 5 -13.59 11.00 -4.13
C LEU A 5 -12.33 10.88 -3.27
N LEU A 6 -12.38 11.50 -2.09
CA LEU A 6 -11.53 11.13 -0.99
C LEU A 6 -11.96 9.70 -0.69
N ASP A 7 -11.13 8.73 -1.05
CA ASP A 7 -11.37 7.33 -0.67
C ASP A 7 -11.32 7.27 0.86
N ILE A 8 -12.48 7.51 1.50
CA ILE A 8 -12.67 7.52 2.95
C ILE A 8 -12.72 6.10 3.53
N SER A 9 -12.59 5.09 2.67
CA SER A 9 -12.69 3.68 3.03
C SER A 9 -11.61 2.88 2.33
N CYS A 10 -11.00 1.97 3.08
CA CYS A 10 -10.03 1.01 2.55
C CYS A 10 -10.75 0.00 1.63
N PRO A 11 -10.37 -0.16 0.36
CA PRO A 11 -11.01 -1.12 -0.55
C PRO A 11 -10.76 -2.59 -0.17
N ARG A 12 -9.77 -2.87 0.70
CA ARG A 12 -9.47 -4.23 1.18
C ARG A 12 -10.37 -4.67 2.35
N CYS A 13 -10.56 -3.83 3.36
CA CYS A 13 -11.29 -4.19 4.57
C CYS A 13 -12.61 -3.44 4.76
N GLY A 14 -12.89 -2.41 3.95
CA GLY A 14 -14.03 -1.52 4.13
C GLY A 14 -13.91 -0.56 5.32
N GLY A 15 -12.79 -0.57 6.05
CA GLY A 15 -12.57 0.29 7.21
C GLY A 15 -12.43 1.76 6.82
N GLY A 16 -13.01 2.65 7.64
CA GLY A 16 -12.89 4.10 7.47
C GLY A 16 -11.45 4.55 7.63
N PHE A 17 -10.88 5.14 6.58
CA PHE A 17 -9.51 5.62 6.54
C PHE A 17 -9.43 6.79 5.57
N GLU A 18 -8.75 7.86 5.97
CA GLU A 18 -8.48 8.99 5.07
C GLU A 18 -7.05 8.88 4.52
N CYS A 19 -6.93 8.78 3.20
CA CYS A 19 -5.61 8.80 2.55
C CYS A 19 -5.06 10.23 2.53
N GLY A 20 -4.21 10.57 3.50
CA GLY A 20 -3.54 11.87 3.56
C GLY A 20 -2.46 12.10 2.48
N VAL A 21 -2.35 11.22 1.47
CA VAL A 21 -1.44 11.41 0.31
C VAL A 21 -1.66 12.78 -0.36
N LYS A 22 -2.93 13.21 -0.47
CA LYS A 22 -3.30 14.52 -1.03
C LYS A 22 -2.97 15.69 -0.09
N ALA A 23 -2.94 15.43 1.23
CA ALA A 23 -2.55 16.39 2.25
C ALA A 23 -1.03 16.46 2.46
N GLY A 24 -0.25 15.60 1.78
CA GLY A 24 1.19 15.53 1.92
C GLY A 24 1.68 14.82 3.19
N HIS A 25 0.78 14.25 4.00
CA HIS A 25 1.15 13.43 5.15
C HIS A 25 0.33 12.13 5.15
N CYS A 26 0.99 10.99 5.22
CA CYS A 26 0.33 9.69 5.42
C CYS A 26 1.24 8.82 6.27
N ASP A 27 0.69 8.14 7.28
CA ASP A 27 1.45 7.16 8.07
C ASP A 27 2.03 6.03 7.20
N CYS A 28 1.43 5.80 6.03
CA CYS A 28 1.93 4.88 5.03
C CYS A 28 3.27 5.28 4.40
N PHE A 29 3.65 6.57 4.40
CA PHE A 29 4.92 7.03 3.81
C PHE A 29 6.17 6.56 4.57
N GLY A 30 6.04 6.31 5.87
CA GLY A 30 7.13 5.75 6.68
C GLY A 30 7.37 4.26 6.45
N ILE A 31 6.52 3.60 5.65
CA ILE A 31 6.55 2.15 5.46
C ILE A 31 7.31 1.80 4.19
N ARG A 32 8.19 0.81 4.29
CA ARG A 32 8.91 0.26 3.15
C ARG A 32 8.17 -0.94 2.59
N LEU A 33 7.71 -0.80 1.35
CA LEU A 33 7.16 -1.89 0.55
C LEU A 33 8.28 -2.48 -0.32
N THR A 34 8.30 -3.80 -0.50
CA THR A 34 9.12 -4.42 -1.54
C THR A 34 8.61 -4.02 -2.92
N GLU A 35 9.46 -4.03 -3.94
CA GLU A 35 9.03 -3.69 -5.30
C GLU A 35 7.91 -4.62 -5.79
N ARG A 36 8.05 -5.92 -5.52
CA ARG A 36 7.05 -6.94 -5.84
C ARG A 36 5.71 -6.62 -5.20
N LEU A 37 5.69 -6.32 -3.89
CA LEU A 37 4.47 -5.97 -3.18
C LEU A 37 3.86 -4.67 -3.71
N ARG A 38 4.70 -3.68 -4.04
CA ARG A 38 4.24 -2.41 -4.62
C ARG A 38 3.56 -2.61 -5.98
N LEU A 39 4.14 -3.42 -6.86
CA LEU A 39 3.56 -3.76 -8.16
C LEU A 39 2.23 -4.52 -7.98
N GLN A 40 2.23 -5.55 -7.12
CA GLN A 40 1.02 -6.31 -6.81
C GLN A 40 -0.10 -5.42 -6.26
N LEU A 41 0.23 -4.47 -5.39
CA LEU A 41 -0.72 -3.50 -4.86
C LEU A 41 -1.28 -2.59 -5.94
N ALA A 42 -0.43 -2.09 -6.85
CA ALA A 42 -0.85 -1.23 -7.95
C ALA A 42 -1.72 -1.97 -8.99
N GLU A 43 -1.52 -3.28 -9.17
CA GLU A 43 -2.35 -4.11 -10.05
C GLU A 43 -3.69 -4.48 -9.41
N GLN A 44 -3.73 -4.73 -8.10
CA GLN A 44 -4.95 -5.18 -7.41
C GLN A 44 -5.81 -4.04 -6.88
N TYR A 45 -5.22 -2.89 -6.57
CA TYR A 45 -5.89 -1.77 -5.94
C TYR A 45 -5.58 -0.46 -6.67
N SER A 46 -6.62 0.20 -7.16
CA SER A 46 -6.51 1.52 -7.81
C SER A 46 -6.43 2.70 -6.83
N GLY A 47 -6.41 2.43 -5.51
CA GLY A 47 -6.49 3.43 -4.46
C GLY A 47 -5.64 3.07 -3.23
N CYS A 48 -5.63 3.96 -2.23
CA CYS A 48 -4.85 3.74 -1.02
C CYS A 48 -5.45 2.64 -0.12
N LEU A 49 -4.59 1.92 0.59
CA LEU A 49 -4.99 1.00 1.66
C LEU A 49 -4.72 1.64 3.03
N CYS A 50 -5.54 1.28 4.01
CA CYS A 50 -5.31 1.70 5.38
C CYS A 50 -4.04 1.04 5.96
N LEU A 51 -3.45 1.70 6.96
CA LEU A 51 -2.23 1.27 7.64
C LEU A 51 -2.24 -0.20 8.13
N PRO A 52 -3.29 -0.70 8.82
CA PRO A 52 -3.30 -2.09 9.28
C PRO A 52 -3.30 -3.07 8.10
N CYS A 53 -4.10 -2.79 7.07
CA CYS A 53 -4.11 -3.63 5.88
C CYS A 53 -2.76 -3.65 5.16
N LEU A 54 -2.06 -2.52 5.11
CA LEU A 54 -0.75 -2.47 4.49
C LEU A 54 0.28 -3.28 5.29
N ARG A 55 0.26 -3.20 6.63
CA ARG A 55 1.14 -3.97 7.52
C ARG A 55 0.95 -5.47 7.38
N GLU A 56 -0.29 -5.94 7.37
CA GLU A 56 -0.59 -7.36 7.16
C GLU A 56 -0.06 -7.88 5.82
N LEU A 57 -0.19 -7.08 4.74
CA LEU A 57 0.31 -7.45 3.43
C LEU A 57 1.84 -7.50 3.37
N ILE A 58 2.50 -6.60 4.10
CA ILE A 58 3.97 -6.63 4.26
C ILE A 58 4.41 -7.86 5.02
N GLU A 59 3.78 -8.17 6.17
CA GLU A 59 4.10 -9.39 6.91
C GLU A 59 3.86 -10.65 6.06
N ALA A 60 2.76 -10.69 5.31
CA ALA A 60 2.47 -11.79 4.39
C ALA A 60 3.51 -11.91 3.26
N ASP A 61 3.95 -10.78 2.69
CA ASP A 61 5.02 -10.74 1.68
C ASP A 61 6.35 -11.26 2.25
N LEU A 62 6.75 -10.79 3.43
CA LEU A 62 7.97 -11.24 4.11
C LEU A 62 7.94 -12.73 4.44
N ARG A 63 6.79 -13.26 4.87
CA ARG A 63 6.62 -14.70 5.13
C ARG A 63 6.67 -15.55 3.86
N ARG A 64 6.25 -14.98 2.73
CA ARG A 64 6.16 -15.69 1.45
C ARG A 64 7.47 -15.63 0.65
N GLN A 65 8.37 -14.71 0.98
CA GLN A 65 9.68 -14.60 0.37
C GLN A 65 10.62 -15.67 0.97
N PRO A 66 10.95 -16.76 0.24
CA PRO A 66 12.16 -17.51 0.56
C PRO A 66 13.34 -16.56 0.34
N VAL A 67 14.29 -16.56 1.27
CA VAL A 67 15.49 -15.71 1.31
C VAL A 67 16.36 -15.84 0.06
N ILE A 68 15.96 -15.24 -1.07
CA ILE A 68 16.82 -15.03 -2.22
C ILE A 68 16.59 -13.64 -2.81
N GLY A 69 17.59 -12.76 -2.65
CA GLY A 69 17.80 -11.64 -3.55
C GLY A 69 17.11 -10.33 -3.19
N ALA A 70 17.55 -9.72 -2.09
CA ALA A 70 17.59 -8.27 -2.05
C ALA A 70 18.43 -7.74 -3.24
N ALA A 71 18.00 -6.58 -3.75
CA ALA A 71 18.73 -5.68 -4.64
C ALA A 71 18.76 -5.99 -6.15
N LYS A 72 17.86 -5.31 -6.87
CA LYS A 72 18.27 -4.45 -8.00
C LYS A 72 17.48 -3.14 -7.89
N ALA A 73 18.15 -2.10 -7.37
CA ALA A 73 17.69 -0.74 -7.54
C ALA A 73 17.76 -0.38 -9.03
N SER A 74 16.70 0.30 -9.46
CA SER A 74 16.44 0.97 -10.73
C SER A 74 17.69 1.40 -11.52
N GLY A 75 17.72 1.05 -12.81
CA GLY A 75 18.58 1.67 -13.83
C GLY A 75 17.88 2.83 -14.51
#